data_AF-A0A7C3WZJ6-F1
#
_entry.id   AF-A0A7C3WZJ6-F1
#
_cell.length_a   1.000
_cell.length_b   1.000
_cell.length_c   1.000
_cell.angle_alpha   90.00
_cell.angle_beta   90.00
_cell.angle_gamma   90.00
#
_symmetry.space_group_name_H-M   'P 1'
#
loop_
_entity.id
_entity.type
_entity.pdbx_description
1 polymer ?
#
loop_
_entity_poly.entity_id
_entity_poly.type
_entity_poly.pdbx_seq_one_letter_code
_entity_poly.pdbx_strand_id
1 'polypeptide(L)'
;MGDELHLADFVDFREIFSRALSLVGKGMGVKEALESLVREKYPLVYRDILAESLSILEYLKSQKGWGSLRALRELAAREGLAEEMQRRVEERAADEMVSQAPPPVVADFPRIFALAQKKRRAGFSLHDSLEMAVRELYPQTYRKVLEASLFHIRKASRKLGVHELRALRELAEDPELFRSLTESDTG
;
A
#
# COMPACT_ATOMS: atom_id res chain seq x y z
N MET A 1 12.22 15.38 -6.61
CA MET A 1 12.38 13.92 -6.77
C MET A 1 12.98 13.42 -5.48
N GLY A 2 12.16 12.87 -4.60
CA GLY A 2 12.64 12.10 -3.46
C GLY A 2 12.02 10.73 -3.64
N ASP A 3 12.84 9.76 -4.06
CA ASP A 3 12.44 8.36 -4.10
C ASP A 3 12.13 7.97 -2.64
N GLU A 4 10.86 7.65 -2.37
CA GLU A 4 10.43 7.16 -1.06
C GLU A 4 11.05 5.78 -0.85
N LEU A 5 11.95 5.66 0.13
CA LEU A 5 12.52 4.39 0.53
C LEU A 5 11.46 3.59 1.31
N HIS A 6 10.78 2.66 0.66
CA HIS A 6 9.96 1.66 1.30
C HIS A 6 10.87 0.65 2.03
N LEU A 7 10.42 0.10 3.17
CA LEU A 7 11.13 -0.98 3.86
C LEU A 7 11.39 -2.20 2.94
N ALA A 8 10.54 -2.37 1.91
CA ALA A 8 10.67 -3.36 0.85
C ALA A 8 11.84 -3.09 -0.11
N ASP A 9 12.32 -1.84 -0.25
CA ASP A 9 13.45 -1.49 -1.13
C ASP A 9 14.78 -2.05 -0.63
N PHE A 10 14.84 -2.45 0.64
CA PHE A 10 16.01 -3.09 1.25
C PHE A 10 15.90 -4.63 1.26
N VAL A 11 14.82 -5.18 0.71
CA VAL A 11 14.56 -6.62 0.70
C VAL A 11 15.06 -7.22 -0.61
N ASP A 12 16.06 -8.10 -0.51
CA ASP A 12 16.50 -8.89 -1.64
C ASP A 12 15.47 -10.01 -1.95
N PHE A 13 14.47 -9.66 -2.76
CA PHE A 13 13.42 -10.59 -3.20
C PHE A 13 13.96 -11.73 -4.05
N ARG A 14 15.03 -11.50 -4.82
CA ARG A 14 15.68 -12.57 -5.58
C ARG A 14 16.24 -13.64 -4.66
N GLU A 15 16.93 -13.23 -3.60
CA GLU A 15 17.45 -14.17 -2.60
C GLU A 15 16.32 -14.92 -1.90
N ILE A 16 15.21 -14.24 -1.58
CA ILE A 16 14.01 -14.87 -1.01
C ILE A 16 13.47 -15.96 -1.93
N PHE A 17 13.22 -15.64 -3.20
CA PHE A 17 12.64 -16.59 -4.15
C PHE A 17 13.58 -17.77 -4.45
N SER A 18 14.87 -17.53 -4.58
CA SER A 18 15.89 -18.58 -4.80
C SER A 18 15.97 -19.58 -3.64
N ARG A 19 16.03 -19.07 -2.40
CA ARG A 19 16.08 -19.93 -1.22
C ARG A 19 14.73 -20.62 -0.96
N ALA A 20 13.61 -19.95 -1.20
CA ALA A 20 12.29 -20.58 -1.14
C ALA A 20 12.17 -21.72 -2.16
N LEU A 21 12.69 -21.56 -3.38
CA LEU A 21 12.73 -22.64 -4.37
C LEU A 21 13.52 -23.86 -3.88
N SER A 22 14.62 -23.62 -3.15
CA SER A 22 15.42 -24.69 -2.53
C SER A 22 14.63 -25.45 -1.45
N LEU A 23 13.80 -24.76 -0.66
CA LEU A 23 12.93 -25.37 0.34
C LEU A 23 11.77 -26.16 -0.30
N VAL A 24 11.22 -25.66 -1.41
CA VAL A 24 10.23 -26.42 -2.19
C VAL A 24 10.82 -27.70 -2.77
N GLY A 25 12.10 -27.67 -3.20
CA GLY A 25 12.84 -28.87 -3.59
C GLY A 25 12.97 -29.92 -2.48
N LYS A 26 12.82 -29.54 -1.21
CA LYS A 26 12.81 -30.43 -0.04
C LYS A 26 11.40 -30.91 0.33
N GLY A 27 10.38 -30.59 -0.47
CA GLY A 27 8.99 -31.05 -0.28
C GLY A 27 8.05 -30.06 0.40
N MET A 28 8.47 -28.83 0.69
CA MET A 28 7.59 -27.79 1.23
C MET A 28 6.66 -27.19 0.17
N GLY A 29 5.47 -26.74 0.57
CA GLY A 29 4.63 -25.93 -0.31
C GLY A 29 5.25 -24.56 -0.60
N VAL A 30 4.97 -23.95 -1.76
CA VAL A 30 5.53 -22.63 -2.16
C VAL A 30 5.26 -21.55 -1.11
N LYS A 31 4.03 -21.49 -0.60
CA LYS A 31 3.64 -20.51 0.43
C LYS A 31 4.37 -20.76 1.75
N GLU A 32 4.43 -22.02 2.19
CA GLU A 32 5.11 -22.41 3.43
C GLU A 32 6.61 -22.15 3.37
N ALA A 33 7.24 -22.41 2.23
CA ALA A 33 8.65 -22.13 1.98
C ALA A 33 8.95 -20.63 2.08
N LEU A 34 8.13 -19.78 1.46
CA LEU A 34 8.26 -18.33 1.56
C LEU A 34 8.04 -17.83 2.99
N GLU A 35 6.97 -18.29 3.65
CA GLU A 35 6.67 -17.89 5.02
C GLU A 35 7.78 -18.27 6.00
N SER A 36 8.26 -19.52 5.92
CA SER A 36 9.36 -20.01 6.75
C SER A 36 10.61 -19.14 6.58
N LEU A 37 10.98 -18.84 5.34
CA LEU A 37 12.18 -18.09 5.02
C LEU A 37 12.09 -16.61 5.43
N VAL A 38 10.97 -15.96 5.12
CA VAL A 38 10.78 -14.54 5.42
C VAL A 38 10.67 -14.33 6.93
N ARG A 39 10.07 -15.28 7.67
CA ARG A 39 10.00 -15.24 9.14
C ARG A 39 11.36 -15.40 9.81
N GLU A 40 12.23 -16.24 9.24
CA GLU A 40 13.60 -16.43 9.72
C GLU A 40 14.45 -15.17 9.47
N LYS A 41 14.38 -14.62 8.25
CA LYS A 41 15.27 -13.53 7.82
C LYS A 41 14.81 -12.14 8.26
N TYR A 42 13.50 -11.92 8.33
CA TYR A 42 12.91 -10.60 8.61
C TYR A 42 11.79 -10.69 9.67
N PRO A 43 12.08 -11.15 10.90
CA PRO A 43 11.05 -11.50 11.89
C PRO A 43 10.12 -10.34 12.29
N LEU A 44 10.59 -9.09 12.18
CA LEU A 44 9.81 -7.90 12.57
C LEU A 44 8.83 -7.43 11.48
N VAL A 45 9.14 -7.70 10.22
CA VAL A 45 8.37 -7.23 9.04
C VAL A 45 7.91 -8.39 8.15
N TYR A 46 7.97 -9.61 8.67
CA TYR A 46 7.77 -10.83 7.86
C TYR A 46 6.40 -10.88 7.20
N ARG A 47 5.37 -10.31 7.84
CA ARG A 47 4.00 -10.30 7.32
C ARG A 47 3.89 -9.46 6.06
N ASP A 48 4.55 -8.31 6.05
CA ASP A 48 4.50 -7.37 4.93
C ASP A 48 5.27 -7.94 3.74
N ILE A 49 6.50 -8.42 3.98
CA ILE A 49 7.34 -9.04 2.95
C ILE A 49 6.69 -10.31 2.39
N LEU A 50 6.02 -11.11 3.23
CA LEU A 50 5.30 -12.29 2.77
C LEU A 50 4.09 -11.91 1.91
N ALA A 51 3.31 -10.91 2.32
CA ALA A 51 2.16 -10.43 1.54
C ALA A 51 2.61 -9.93 0.16
N GLU A 52 3.72 -9.20 0.11
CA GLU A 52 4.33 -8.70 -1.13
C GLU A 52 4.90 -9.83 -2.00
N SER A 53 5.61 -10.79 -1.41
CA SER A 53 6.10 -11.98 -2.14
C SER A 53 4.95 -12.77 -2.77
N LEU A 54 3.81 -12.87 -2.07
CA LEU A 54 2.62 -13.55 -2.56
C LEU A 54 1.88 -12.73 -3.63
N SER A 55 1.83 -11.40 -3.51
CA SER A 55 1.21 -10.55 -4.52
C SER A 55 1.98 -10.59 -5.85
N ILE A 56 3.32 -10.63 -5.81
CA ILE A 56 4.17 -10.85 -6.98
C ILE A 56 3.83 -12.18 -7.67
N LEU A 57 3.68 -13.26 -6.90
CA LEU A 57 3.32 -14.57 -7.46
C LEU A 57 1.91 -14.60 -8.06
N GLU A 58 0.91 -13.99 -7.39
CA GLU A 58 -0.45 -13.91 -7.93
C GLU A 58 -0.52 -12.99 -9.15
N TYR A 59 0.28 -11.92 -9.21
CA TYR A 59 0.39 -11.08 -10.38
C TYR A 59 0.87 -11.90 -11.59
N LEU A 60 1.97 -12.65 -11.44
CA LEU A 60 2.49 -13.52 -12.50
C LEU A 60 1.49 -14.60 -12.91
N LYS A 61 0.74 -15.16 -11.96
CA LYS A 61 -0.34 -16.10 -12.24
C LYS A 61 -1.45 -15.46 -13.07
N SER A 62 -1.88 -14.25 -12.72
CA SER A 62 -2.93 -13.52 -13.46
C SER A 62 -2.49 -13.08 -14.87
N GLN A 63 -1.24 -12.65 -15.04
CA GLN A 63 -0.73 -12.10 -16.30
C GLN A 63 -0.23 -13.16 -17.28
N LYS A 64 0.38 -14.24 -16.77
CA LYS A 64 1.06 -15.27 -17.60
C LYS A 64 0.41 -16.65 -17.50
N GLY A 65 -0.60 -16.83 -16.64
CA GLY A 65 -1.24 -18.12 -16.39
C GLY A 65 -0.32 -19.14 -15.70
N TRP A 66 0.73 -18.67 -15.01
CA TRP A 66 1.70 -19.55 -14.37
C TRP A 66 1.19 -20.06 -13.02
N GLY A 67 1.41 -21.35 -12.76
CA GLY A 67 1.26 -21.90 -11.40
C GLY A 67 2.37 -21.38 -10.47
N SER A 68 2.11 -21.38 -9.15
CA SER A 68 3.00 -20.77 -8.14
C SER A 68 4.44 -21.31 -8.19
N LEU A 69 4.62 -22.61 -8.47
CA LEU A 69 5.95 -23.22 -8.61
C LEU A 69 6.70 -22.71 -9.85
N ARG A 70 6.00 -22.55 -10.98
CA ARG A 70 6.59 -22.04 -12.21
C ARG A 70 6.97 -20.57 -12.04
N ALA A 71 6.07 -19.77 -11.46
CA ALA A 71 6.35 -18.36 -11.16
C ALA A 71 7.56 -18.21 -10.23
N LEU A 72 7.65 -19.02 -9.17
CA LEU A 72 8.80 -19.03 -8.27
C LEU A 72 10.12 -19.39 -8.99
N ARG A 73 10.10 -20.38 -9.89
CA ARG A 73 11.27 -20.75 -10.71
C ARG A 73 11.75 -19.60 -11.60
N GLU A 74 10.82 -18.92 -12.27
CA GLU A 74 11.15 -17.81 -13.16
C GLU A 74 11.71 -16.61 -12.37
N LEU A 75 11.12 -16.29 -11.21
CA LEU A 75 11.60 -15.26 -10.30
C LEU A 75 13.00 -15.56 -9.74
N ALA A 76 13.30 -16.83 -9.45
CA ALA A 76 14.62 -17.24 -8.98
C ALA A 76 15.68 -17.23 -10.10
N ALA A 77 15.27 -17.49 -11.35
CA ALA A 77 16.18 -17.66 -12.48
C ALA A 77 16.53 -16.36 -13.20
N ARG A 78 15.61 -15.38 -13.26
CA ARG A 78 15.79 -14.13 -14.02
C ARG A 78 16.16 -12.99 -13.09
N GLU A 79 17.34 -12.42 -13.30
CA GLU A 79 17.77 -11.21 -12.61
C GLU A 79 16.87 -10.03 -13.00
N GLY A 80 16.47 -9.21 -12.04
CA GLY A 80 15.63 -8.02 -12.29
C GLY A 80 14.14 -8.30 -12.43
N LEU A 81 13.71 -9.57 -12.57
CA LEU A 81 12.29 -9.89 -12.75
C LEU A 81 11.48 -9.62 -11.46
N ALA A 82 12.06 -9.90 -10.30
CA ALA A 82 11.38 -9.68 -9.03
C ALA A 82 11.09 -8.18 -8.82
N GLU A 83 12.09 -7.35 -9.08
CA GLU A 83 12.03 -5.89 -8.99
C GLU A 83 11.09 -5.30 -10.05
N GLU A 84 11.12 -5.84 -11.27
CA GLU A 84 10.17 -5.45 -12.33
C GLU A 84 8.73 -5.77 -11.94
N MET A 85 8.48 -6.98 -11.41
CA MET A 85 7.13 -7.37 -10.99
C MET A 85 6.67 -6.59 -9.76
N GLN A 86 7.57 -6.26 -8.83
CA GLN A 86 7.26 -5.42 -7.67
C GLN A 86 6.73 -4.05 -8.12
N ARG A 87 7.46 -3.37 -9.01
CA ARG A 87 7.01 -2.09 -9.60
C ARG A 87 5.65 -2.21 -10.29
N ARG A 88 5.45 -3.27 -11.08
CA ARG A 88 4.15 -3.51 -11.75
C ARG A 88 3.01 -3.81 -10.79
N VAL A 89 3.28 -4.47 -9.67
CA VAL A 89 2.30 -4.72 -8.61
C VAL A 89 1.94 -3.41 -7.91
N GLU A 90 2.92 -2.55 -7.66
CA GLU A 90 2.70 -1.22 -7.10
C GLU A 90 1.92 -0.30 -8.05
N GLU A 91 2.28 -0.27 -9.32
CA GLU A 91 1.55 0.44 -10.38
C GLU A 91 0.11 -0.05 -10.47
N ARG A 92 -0.10 -1.37 -10.50
CA ARG A 92 -1.45 -1.94 -10.51
C ARG A 92 -2.22 -1.62 -9.24
N ALA A 93 -1.58 -1.67 -8.07
CA ALA A 93 -2.20 -1.27 -6.82
C ALA A 93 -2.50 0.24 -6.79
N ALA A 94 -1.73 1.07 -7.49
CA ALA A 94 -2.01 2.47 -7.72
C ALA A 94 -3.27 2.65 -8.56
N ASP A 95 -3.34 1.97 -9.70
CA ASP A 95 -4.48 2.02 -10.63
C ASP A 95 -5.76 1.47 -10.00
N GLU A 96 -5.69 0.32 -9.32
CA GLU A 96 -6.84 -0.28 -8.65
C GLU A 96 -7.38 0.64 -7.56
N MET A 97 -6.53 1.32 -6.80
CA MET A 97 -6.97 2.23 -5.74
C MET A 97 -7.52 3.56 -6.30
N VAL A 98 -7.08 4.00 -7.49
CA VAL A 98 -7.71 5.12 -8.21
C VAL A 98 -9.10 4.72 -8.70
N SER A 99 -9.28 3.47 -9.17
CA SER A 99 -10.56 2.92 -9.65
C SER A 99 -11.53 2.48 -8.56
N GLN A 100 -11.06 2.30 -7.32
CA GLN A 100 -11.92 1.91 -6.21
C GLN A 100 -12.88 3.05 -5.82
N ALA A 101 -14.15 2.69 -5.69
CA ALA A 101 -15.16 3.59 -5.14
C ALA A 101 -14.79 3.94 -3.68
N PRO A 102 -14.96 5.20 -3.26
CA PRO A 102 -14.72 5.57 -1.87
C PRO A 102 -15.64 4.77 -0.93
N PRO A 103 -15.20 4.47 0.29
CA PRO A 103 -16.05 3.80 1.28
C PRO A 103 -17.38 4.57 1.44
N PRO A 104 -18.53 3.89 1.54
CA PRO A 104 -19.84 4.54 1.61
C PRO A 104 -20.05 5.22 2.97
N VAL A 105 -19.52 6.43 3.10
CA VAL A 105 -19.54 7.24 4.31
C VAL A 105 -19.77 8.69 3.95
N VAL A 106 -20.78 9.30 4.57
CA VAL A 106 -21.05 10.74 4.45
C VAL A 106 -20.37 11.45 5.62
N ALA A 107 -19.32 12.21 5.32
CA ALA A 107 -18.60 13.04 6.27
C ALA A 107 -18.11 14.33 5.61
N ASP A 108 -17.91 15.38 6.40
CA ASP A 108 -17.29 16.62 5.96
C ASP A 108 -15.77 16.44 5.97
N PHE A 109 -15.26 15.80 4.92
CA PHE A 109 -13.84 15.49 4.74
C PHE A 109 -12.94 16.74 4.74
N PRO A 110 -13.28 17.85 4.07
CA PRO A 110 -12.48 19.08 4.16
C PRO A 110 -12.29 19.55 5.61
N ARG A 111 -13.36 19.50 6.43
CA ARG A 111 -13.27 19.87 7.84
C ARG A 111 -12.42 18.89 8.65
N ILE A 112 -12.50 17.58 8.36
CA ILE A 112 -11.63 16.57 8.98
C ILE A 112 -10.16 16.85 8.65
N PHE A 113 -9.83 17.12 7.39
CA PHE A 113 -8.44 17.36 6.97
C PHE A 113 -7.88 18.65 7.57
N ALA A 114 -8.66 19.73 7.61
CA ALA A 114 -8.25 20.97 8.27
C ALA A 114 -7.93 20.76 9.77
N LEU A 115 -8.78 20.01 10.47
CA LEU A 115 -8.57 19.71 11.89
C LEU A 115 -7.37 18.78 12.10
N ALA A 116 -7.24 17.73 11.29
CA ALA A 116 -6.10 16.82 11.32
C ALA A 116 -4.79 17.56 11.02
N GLN A 117 -4.79 18.49 10.06
CA GLN A 117 -3.61 19.32 9.75
C GLN A 117 -3.22 20.22 10.92
N LYS A 118 -4.20 20.77 11.67
CA LYS A 118 -3.92 21.52 12.90
C LYS A 118 -3.26 20.64 13.97
N LYS A 119 -3.75 19.41 14.17
CA LYS A 119 -3.12 18.44 15.11
C LYS A 119 -1.73 18.03 14.60
N ARG A 120 -1.55 17.84 13.29
CA ARG A 120 -0.25 17.52 12.69
C ARG A 120 0.79 18.60 12.96
N ARG A 121 0.42 19.88 12.83
CA ARG A 121 1.28 21.03 13.17
C ARG A 121 1.71 21.04 14.65
N ALA A 122 0.95 20.40 15.54
CA ALA A 122 1.32 20.20 16.95
C ALA A 122 2.26 19.00 17.19
N GLY A 123 2.67 18.27 16.14
CA GLY A 123 3.70 17.23 16.20
C GLY A 123 3.18 15.78 16.11
N PHE A 124 1.86 15.57 16.09
CA PHE A 124 1.28 14.22 16.01
C PHE A 124 1.58 13.52 14.67
N SER A 125 1.55 12.18 14.65
CA SER A 125 1.67 11.42 13.40
C SER A 125 0.46 11.64 12.48
N LEU A 126 0.53 11.23 11.21
CA LEU A 126 -0.62 11.33 10.30
C LEU A 126 -1.84 10.57 10.86
N HIS A 127 -1.61 9.34 11.30
CA HIS A 127 -2.66 8.47 11.80
C HIS A 127 -3.30 9.04 13.07
N ASP A 128 -2.49 9.44 14.05
CA ASP A 128 -2.99 10.01 15.30
C ASP A 128 -3.73 11.32 15.06
N SER A 129 -3.22 12.16 14.16
CA SER A 129 -3.86 13.45 13.83
C SER A 129 -5.25 13.24 13.23
N LEU A 130 -5.40 12.26 12.34
CA LEU A 130 -6.68 11.91 11.74
C LEU A 130 -7.60 11.23 12.75
N GLU A 131 -7.09 10.29 13.54
CA GLU A 131 -7.89 9.61 14.56
C GLU A 131 -8.47 10.62 15.56
N MET A 132 -7.66 11.55 16.04
CA MET A 132 -8.10 12.62 16.93
C MET A 132 -9.14 13.53 16.26
N ALA A 133 -8.91 13.97 15.01
CA ALA A 133 -9.82 14.83 14.29
C ALA A 133 -11.18 14.13 14.04
N VAL A 134 -11.14 12.87 13.64
CA VAL A 134 -12.35 12.07 13.36
C VAL A 134 -13.10 11.73 14.65
N ARG A 135 -12.41 11.42 15.75
CA ARG A 135 -13.07 11.22 17.05
C ARG A 135 -13.74 12.49 17.58
N GLU A 136 -13.16 13.66 17.31
CA GLU A 136 -13.71 14.96 17.70
C GLU A 136 -14.98 15.30 16.91
N LEU A 137 -15.02 15.00 15.61
CA LEU A 137 -16.14 15.35 14.72
C LEU A 137 -17.21 14.25 14.61
N TYR A 138 -16.79 12.98 14.60
CA TYR A 138 -17.61 11.81 14.32
C TYR A 138 -17.33 10.66 15.31
N PRO A 139 -17.51 10.85 16.63
CA PRO A 139 -17.14 9.87 17.65
C PRO A 139 -17.86 8.52 17.50
N GLN A 140 -19.11 8.52 17.02
CA GLN A 140 -19.92 7.30 16.89
C GLN A 140 -19.54 6.45 15.66
N THR A 141 -19.06 7.08 14.59
CA THR A 141 -18.72 6.43 13.31
C THR A 141 -17.24 6.48 13.00
N TYR A 142 -16.40 6.79 14.01
CA TYR A 142 -15.01 7.18 13.81
C TYR A 142 -14.20 6.19 12.98
N ARG A 143 -14.38 4.88 13.17
CA ARG A 143 -13.62 3.85 12.44
C ARG A 143 -13.84 3.95 10.92
N LYS A 144 -15.10 4.06 10.51
CA LYS A 144 -15.48 4.13 9.10
C LYS A 144 -15.03 5.45 8.47
N VAL A 145 -15.17 6.55 9.21
CA VAL A 145 -14.76 7.88 8.75
C VAL A 145 -13.23 7.99 8.67
N LEU A 146 -12.50 7.40 9.61
CA LEU A 146 -11.04 7.35 9.60
C LEU A 146 -10.52 6.56 8.40
N GLU A 147 -11.10 5.39 8.14
CA GLU A 147 -10.76 4.57 6.98
C GLU A 147 -11.01 5.32 5.67
N ALA A 148 -12.17 5.96 5.52
CA ALA A 148 -12.49 6.79 4.36
C ALA A 148 -11.55 8.01 4.23
N SER A 149 -11.19 8.65 5.34
CA SER A 149 -10.26 9.79 5.33
C SER A 149 -8.86 9.37 4.88
N LEU A 150 -8.37 8.23 5.37
CA LEU A 150 -7.10 7.65 4.93
C LEU A 150 -7.13 7.26 3.45
N PHE A 151 -8.25 6.68 2.99
CA PHE A 151 -8.45 6.37 1.58
C PHE A 151 -8.30 7.61 0.69
N HIS A 152 -8.99 8.70 1.04
CA HIS A 152 -8.91 9.96 0.28
C HIS A 152 -7.51 10.60 0.28
N ILE A 153 -6.81 10.57 1.42
CA ILE A 153 -5.43 11.09 1.52
C ILE A 153 -4.47 10.26 0.67
N ARG A 154 -4.57 8.94 0.72
CA ARG A 154 -3.76 8.04 -0.12
C ARG A 154 -4.05 8.23 -1.59
N LYS A 155 -5.32 8.41 -1.96
CA LYS A 155 -5.72 8.70 -3.33
C LYS A 155 -5.14 10.03 -3.81
N ALA A 156 -5.23 11.08 -3.00
CA ALA A 156 -4.66 12.40 -3.32
C ALA A 156 -3.13 12.36 -3.41
N SER A 157 -2.47 11.68 -2.47
CA SER A 157 -1.02 11.45 -2.45
C SER A 157 -0.54 10.84 -3.77
N ARG A 158 -1.23 9.80 -4.26
CA ARG A 158 -0.92 9.17 -5.53
C ARG A 158 -1.23 10.05 -6.74
N LYS A 159 -2.43 10.65 -6.81
CA LYS A 159 -2.81 11.54 -7.93
C LYS A 159 -1.87 12.74 -8.08
N LEU A 160 -1.35 13.27 -6.98
CA LEU A 160 -0.44 14.42 -6.96
C LEU A 160 1.05 14.03 -7.00
N GLY A 161 1.39 12.74 -6.85
CA GLY A 161 2.77 12.27 -6.76
C GLY A 161 3.53 12.83 -5.54
N VAL A 162 2.86 12.96 -4.39
CA VAL A 162 3.44 13.52 -3.16
C VAL A 162 3.16 12.62 -1.95
N HIS A 163 4.04 12.66 -0.95
CA HIS A 163 3.87 11.94 0.32
C HIS A 163 2.52 12.25 1.01
N GLU A 164 1.94 11.28 1.74
CA GLU A 164 0.63 11.38 2.40
C GLU A 164 0.49 12.62 3.31
N LEU A 165 1.56 13.00 4.03
CA LEU A 165 1.56 14.23 4.85
C LEU A 165 1.43 15.51 4.03
N ARG A 166 2.03 15.53 2.83
CA ARG A 166 1.89 16.66 1.92
C ARG A 166 0.50 16.65 1.31
N ALA A 167 -0.02 15.48 0.92
CA ALA A 167 -1.38 15.33 0.44
C ALA A 167 -2.42 15.81 1.46
N LEU A 168 -2.28 15.46 2.75
CA LEU A 168 -3.13 15.98 3.83
C LEU A 168 -3.11 17.51 3.87
N ARG A 169 -1.93 18.12 3.70
CA ARG A 169 -1.80 19.58 3.70
C ARG A 169 -2.53 20.21 2.52
N GLU A 170 -2.33 19.69 1.31
CA GLU A 170 -3.01 20.21 0.10
C GLU A 170 -4.54 20.07 0.25
N LEU A 171 -5.02 18.91 0.72
CA LEU A 171 -6.45 18.67 0.99
C LEU A 171 -7.04 19.56 2.10
N ALA A 172 -6.20 20.01 3.05
CA ALA A 172 -6.62 20.90 4.14
C ALA A 172 -6.59 22.38 3.74
N GLU A 173 -5.70 22.77 2.83
CA GLU A 173 -5.51 24.16 2.38
C GLU A 173 -6.44 24.49 1.19
N ASP A 174 -6.81 23.51 0.37
CA ASP A 174 -7.71 23.69 -0.77
C ASP A 174 -8.90 22.69 -0.71
N PRO A 175 -10.08 23.11 -0.21
CA PRO A 175 -11.29 22.29 -0.21
C PRO A 175 -11.84 21.98 -1.62
N GLU A 176 -11.55 22.81 -2.61
CA GLU A 176 -11.98 22.58 -4.01
C GLU A 176 -11.13 21.47 -4.66
N LEU A 177 -9.86 21.34 -4.25
CA LEU A 177 -9.02 20.21 -4.64
C LEU A 177 -9.67 18.87 -4.28
N PHE A 178 -10.25 18.75 -3.07
CA PHE A 178 -10.97 17.53 -2.68
C PHE A 178 -12.14 17.23 -3.63
N ARG A 179 -12.95 18.24 -3.98
CA ARG A 179 -14.06 18.08 -4.92
C ARG A 179 -13.59 17.65 -6.31
N SER A 180 -12.56 18.32 -6.85
CA SER A 180 -11.99 17.99 -8.16
C SER A 180 -11.45 16.55 -8.21
N LEU A 181 -10.84 16.07 -7.11
CA LEU A 181 -10.29 14.72 -7.00
C LEU A 181 -11.37 13.64 -6.88
N THR A 182 -12.57 14.01 -6.41
CA THR A 182 -13.75 13.12 -6.33
C THR A 182 -14.63 13.16 -7.58
N GLU A 183 -14.73 14.30 -8.26
CA GLU A 183 -15.56 14.48 -9.47
C GLU A 183 -14.90 13.95 -10.74
N SER A 184 -13.56 13.95 -10.80
CA SER A 184 -12.79 13.37 -11.90
C SER A 184 -13.04 11.87 -12.13
N ASP A 185 -13.75 11.21 -11.21
CA ASP A 185 -14.04 9.77 -11.23
C ASP A 185 -15.48 9.46 -11.72
N THR A 186 -16.29 10.49 -12.02
CA THR A 186 -17.68 10.36 -12.52
C THR A 186 -17.87 10.63 -14.02
N GLY A 187 -16.77 10.88 -14.76
CA GLY A 187 -16.78 11.05 -16.22
C GLY A 187 -16.12 9.88 -16.92
#